data_AF-A0A350W023-F1
#
_entry.id   AF-A0A350W023-F1
#
_cell.length_a   1.000
_cell.length_b   1.000
_cell.length_c   1.000
_cell.angle_alpha   90.00
_cell.angle_beta   90.00
_cell.angle_gamma   90.00
#
_symmetry.space_group_name_H-M   'P 1'
#
loop_
_entity.id
_entity.type
_entity.pdbx_description
1 polymer ?
#
loop_
_entity_poly.entity_id
_entity_poly.type
_entity_poly.pdbx_seq_one_letter_code
_entity_poly.pdbx_strand_id
1 'polypeptide(L)'
;MMNADVKKSFLVNGNAFSDIKRIIGIVSGKGGVGKSTVTCALARRLASMGYKVGIMDADITGPSIPRMMGVAERCEENDKGIVPPCSAEGIKIISMNLLLKNEDDAVIWRGPVIANWVKQFYTDVYWGELDFLLVDMPPGTGDVPLTVFQSLPIDGIVLVTSPQSLVSMIVKKAYNMAAKMDVPVLGIIENYSYYRCPDCGRAEKIFGESHIDEEAEAIGVPVLAKLPINPELAKAADEGRYFGFEEPVDVTPIVEGLFDTALFDLDGTLTDPKQGITSCVQYALAGIGIDEPELDNLTDFIGPPLKEHFMERYKLDEKTALVCVNKYRERYNPVGVYENKLYPGIDKVLAGLKSRGIRLAVASSKPTMLVKVVLEHFDLMKYFDVAAGSELDGTRTRKSDVIKYAFELLDEKGLSHKNPIMVGDRKHDIIGAKEAGIPCMAVAYGYGSMQELTAEHPDFIAESVEAIADIIR
;
A
#
# COMPACT_ATOMS: atom_id res chain seq x y z
N MET A 1 0.86 3.92 35.38
CA MET A 1 1.53 4.04 34.08
C MET A 1 2.69 3.07 34.09
N MET A 2 2.76 2.15 33.14
CA MET A 2 3.94 1.29 32.93
C MET A 2 5.02 2.14 32.24
N ASN A 3 6.28 2.03 32.67
CA ASN A 3 7.39 2.76 32.05
C ASN A 3 7.58 2.29 30.59
N ALA A 4 7.88 3.19 29.65
CA ALA A 4 8.10 2.83 28.24
C ALA A 4 9.22 1.79 28.05
N ASP A 5 10.25 1.83 28.90
CA ASP A 5 11.33 0.83 28.92
C ASP A 5 10.88 -0.55 29.42
N VAL A 6 9.88 -0.59 30.31
CA VAL A 6 9.27 -1.85 30.80
C VAL A 6 8.37 -2.44 29.72
N LYS A 7 7.66 -1.62 28.93
CA LYS A 7 6.87 -2.06 27.76
C LYS A 7 7.76 -2.76 26.72
N LYS A 8 8.92 -2.17 26.39
CA LYS A 8 9.89 -2.80 25.47
C LYS A 8 10.44 -4.14 25.97
N SER A 9 10.51 -4.38 27.28
CA SER A 9 11.06 -5.63 27.83
C SER A 9 10.15 -6.86 27.69
N PHE A 10 8.85 -6.68 27.42
CA PHE A 10 7.88 -7.77 27.27
C PHE A 10 7.54 -8.11 25.82
N LEU A 11 7.94 -7.25 24.88
CA LEU A 11 7.78 -7.51 23.46
C LEU A 11 8.64 -8.70 23.05
N VAL A 12 8.04 -9.64 22.34
CA VAL A 12 8.78 -10.70 21.69
C VAL A 12 9.24 -10.20 20.31
N ASN A 13 10.42 -10.65 19.88
CA ASN A 13 10.87 -10.37 18.51
C ASN A 13 10.07 -11.23 17.54
N GLY A 14 9.62 -10.64 16.43
CA GLY A 14 9.00 -11.39 15.35
C GLY A 14 9.98 -12.37 14.71
N ASN A 15 9.46 -13.22 13.83
CA ASN A 15 10.27 -14.11 13.01
C ASN A 15 11.38 -13.35 12.26
N ALA A 16 12.62 -13.83 12.36
CA ALA A 16 13.80 -13.12 11.83
C ALA A 16 13.84 -12.96 10.30
N PHE A 17 13.00 -13.69 9.57
CA PHE A 17 12.88 -13.61 8.12
C PHE A 17 11.65 -12.82 7.67
N SER A 18 10.92 -12.24 8.62
CA SER A 18 9.71 -11.46 8.35
C SER A 18 9.93 -9.99 8.66
N ASP A 19 9.35 -9.15 7.82
CA ASP A 19 9.31 -7.70 8.00
C ASP A 19 7.86 -7.24 7.91
N ILE A 20 7.34 -6.68 9.00
CA ILE A 20 5.94 -6.30 9.14
C ILE A 20 5.91 -4.81 9.48
N LYS A 21 5.44 -3.98 8.54
CA LYS A 21 5.45 -2.53 8.72
C LYS A 21 4.47 -2.06 9.80
N ARG A 22 3.26 -2.62 9.84
CA ARG A 22 2.24 -2.30 10.84
C ARG A 22 1.47 -3.52 11.35
N ILE A 23 1.27 -3.59 12.65
CA ILE A 23 0.43 -4.59 13.31
C ILE A 23 -0.80 -3.92 13.90
N ILE A 24 -1.97 -4.28 13.38
CA ILE A 24 -3.25 -3.67 13.76
C ILE A 24 -4.11 -4.68 14.51
N GLY A 25 -4.43 -4.36 15.77
CA GLY A 25 -5.33 -5.18 16.58
C GLY A 25 -6.80 -4.90 16.27
N ILE A 26 -7.58 -5.93 15.96
CA ILE A 26 -9.04 -5.80 15.80
C ILE A 26 -9.69 -6.25 17.10
N VAL A 27 -10.32 -5.32 17.81
CA VAL A 27 -10.79 -5.52 19.20
C VAL A 27 -12.29 -5.33 19.30
N SER A 28 -12.95 -6.23 20.02
CA SER A 28 -14.36 -6.08 20.40
C SER A 28 -14.51 -6.27 21.90
N GLY A 29 -15.27 -5.42 22.57
CA GLY A 29 -15.44 -5.57 24.02
C GLY A 29 -16.51 -6.60 24.45
N LYS A 30 -17.21 -7.24 23.52
CA LYS A 30 -18.05 -8.43 23.75
C LYS A 30 -17.95 -9.42 22.58
N GLY A 31 -18.21 -10.69 22.84
CA GLY A 31 -18.33 -11.71 21.79
C GLY A 31 -19.58 -11.52 20.93
N GLY A 32 -19.55 -12.03 19.68
CA GLY A 32 -20.72 -12.08 18.80
C GLY A 32 -21.05 -10.79 18.04
N VAL A 33 -20.15 -9.80 18.00
CA VAL A 33 -20.31 -8.57 17.18
C VAL A 33 -19.81 -8.72 15.74
N GLY A 34 -19.35 -9.91 15.35
CA GLY A 34 -18.78 -10.15 14.02
C GLY A 34 -17.39 -9.55 13.82
N LYS A 35 -16.58 -9.49 14.89
CA LYS A 35 -15.18 -9.01 14.86
C LYS A 35 -14.35 -9.71 13.76
N SER A 36 -14.35 -11.04 13.71
CA SER A 36 -13.61 -11.82 12.71
C SER A 36 -14.06 -11.52 11.28
N THR A 37 -15.37 -11.30 11.08
CA THR A 37 -15.92 -10.84 9.80
C THR A 37 -15.36 -9.48 9.40
N VAL A 38 -15.27 -8.54 10.35
CA VAL A 38 -14.67 -7.22 10.12
C VAL A 38 -13.17 -7.34 9.84
N THR A 39 -12.45 -8.23 10.53
CA THR A 39 -11.04 -8.51 10.26
C THR A 39 -10.82 -8.98 8.82
N CYS A 40 -11.62 -9.95 8.34
CA CYS A 40 -11.57 -10.41 6.95
C CYS A 40 -11.91 -9.30 5.95
N ALA A 41 -12.97 -8.53 6.21
CA ALA A 41 -13.38 -7.42 5.35
C ALA A 41 -12.28 -6.37 5.21
N LEU A 42 -11.68 -5.98 6.33
CA LEU A 42 -10.58 -5.01 6.35
C LEU A 42 -9.34 -5.54 5.65
N ALA A 43 -8.96 -6.80 5.89
CA ALA A 43 -7.80 -7.43 5.25
C ALA A 43 -7.93 -7.39 3.73
N ARG A 44 -9.12 -7.68 3.22
CA ARG A 44 -9.41 -7.69 1.79
C ARG A 44 -9.48 -6.31 1.19
N ARG A 45 -10.02 -5.33 1.91
CA ARG A 45 -9.97 -3.94 1.47
C ARG A 45 -8.53 -3.49 1.28
N LEU A 46 -7.67 -3.75 2.26
CA LEU A 46 -6.24 -3.44 2.17
C LEU A 46 -5.56 -4.21 1.03
N ALA A 47 -5.80 -5.51 0.89
CA ALA A 47 -5.24 -6.29 -0.21
C ALA A 47 -5.71 -5.82 -1.59
N SER A 48 -6.98 -5.40 -1.73
CA SER A 48 -7.52 -4.83 -2.98
C SER A 48 -6.87 -3.51 -3.38
N MET A 49 -6.25 -2.81 -2.43
CA MET A 49 -5.47 -1.59 -2.66
C MET A 49 -3.99 -1.88 -2.99
N GLY A 50 -3.62 -3.16 -3.08
CA GLY A 50 -2.26 -3.61 -3.38
C GLY A 50 -1.38 -3.87 -2.16
N TYR A 51 -1.87 -3.63 -0.94
CA TYR A 51 -1.06 -3.88 0.26
C TYR A 51 -0.84 -5.38 0.50
N LYS A 52 0.34 -5.74 0.97
CA LYS A 52 0.68 -7.09 1.45
C LYS A 52 0.07 -7.30 2.84
N VAL A 53 -0.91 -8.20 2.97
CA VAL A 53 -1.69 -8.38 4.21
C VAL A 53 -1.56 -9.79 4.77
N GLY A 54 -1.42 -9.88 6.09
CA GLY A 54 -1.59 -11.11 6.87
C GLY A 54 -2.73 -10.99 7.88
N ILE A 55 -3.35 -12.11 8.23
CA ILE A 55 -4.32 -12.23 9.32
C ILE A 55 -3.80 -13.25 10.34
N MET A 56 -3.66 -12.80 11.59
CA MET A 56 -3.40 -13.65 12.74
C MET A 56 -4.68 -13.82 13.54
N ASP A 57 -5.24 -15.03 13.50
CA ASP A 57 -6.40 -15.41 14.31
C ASP A 57 -5.97 -15.71 15.75
N ALA A 58 -6.05 -14.69 16.60
CA ALA A 58 -5.74 -14.83 18.03
C ALA A 58 -6.95 -15.28 18.85
N ASP A 59 -8.14 -15.41 18.26
CA ASP A 59 -9.35 -15.97 18.90
C ASP A 59 -9.36 -17.50 18.82
N ILE A 60 -8.38 -18.09 19.51
CA ILE A 60 -8.09 -19.54 19.50
C ILE A 60 -9.29 -20.41 19.85
N THR A 61 -10.25 -19.89 20.62
CA THR A 61 -11.43 -20.65 21.07
C THR A 61 -12.59 -20.65 20.09
N GLY A 62 -12.61 -19.72 19.14
CA GLY A 62 -13.63 -19.64 18.09
C GLY A 62 -13.03 -19.37 16.70
N PRO A 63 -12.02 -20.16 16.27
CA PRO A 63 -11.28 -19.88 15.05
C PRO A 63 -12.19 -19.98 13.83
N SER A 64 -12.43 -18.84 13.19
CA SER A 64 -13.40 -18.69 12.09
C SER A 64 -12.80 -18.09 10.82
N ILE A 65 -11.62 -17.47 10.94
CA ILE A 65 -10.95 -16.76 9.85
C ILE A 65 -10.66 -17.65 8.64
N PRO A 66 -10.03 -18.84 8.76
CA PRO A 66 -9.66 -19.62 7.58
C PRO A 66 -10.88 -20.01 6.74
N ARG A 67 -11.97 -20.42 7.41
CA ARG A 67 -13.24 -20.77 6.77
C ARG A 67 -13.87 -19.57 6.05
N MET A 68 -13.88 -18.39 6.68
CA MET A 68 -14.38 -17.15 6.07
C MET A 68 -13.57 -16.71 4.86
N MET A 69 -12.28 -17.05 4.82
CA MET A 69 -11.36 -16.73 3.74
C MET A 69 -11.28 -17.83 2.67
N GLY A 70 -12.04 -18.93 2.84
CA GLY A 70 -12.03 -20.06 1.91
C GLY A 70 -10.71 -20.84 1.89
N VAL A 71 -9.96 -20.81 3.00
CA VAL A 71 -8.67 -21.49 3.15
C VAL A 71 -8.85 -22.75 3.98
N ALA A 72 -8.48 -23.89 3.41
CA ALA A 72 -8.55 -25.21 4.05
C ALA A 72 -7.17 -25.90 4.11
N GLU A 73 -6.18 -25.35 3.42
CA GLU A 73 -4.80 -25.79 3.41
C GLU A 73 -4.18 -25.69 4.81
N ARG A 74 -3.35 -26.67 5.16
CA ARG A 74 -2.61 -26.64 6.43
C ARG A 74 -1.35 -25.81 6.30
N CYS A 75 -0.83 -25.37 7.44
CA CYS A 75 0.49 -24.75 7.45
C CYS A 75 1.56 -25.77 7.09
N GLU A 76 2.57 -25.32 6.37
CA GLU A 76 3.80 -26.07 6.12
C GLU A 76 4.91 -25.59 7.06
N GLU A 77 6.01 -26.32 7.11
CA GLU A 77 7.19 -25.93 7.89
C GLU A 77 8.41 -25.96 6.98
N ASN A 78 9.27 -24.94 7.08
CA ASN A 78 10.53 -24.87 6.37
C ASN A 78 11.63 -24.26 7.26
N ASP A 79 12.83 -24.08 6.70
CA ASP A 79 13.99 -23.52 7.43
C ASP A 79 13.77 -22.12 8.01
N LYS A 80 12.73 -21.39 7.56
CA LYS A 80 12.36 -20.05 8.03
C LYS A 80 11.25 -20.08 9.09
N GLY A 81 10.63 -21.23 9.33
CA GLY A 81 9.56 -21.42 10.30
C GLY A 81 8.26 -21.95 9.69
N ILE A 82 7.13 -21.62 10.31
CA ILE A 82 5.80 -22.03 9.86
C ILE A 82 5.39 -21.19 8.66
N VAL A 83 5.10 -21.82 7.53
CA VAL A 83 4.60 -21.17 6.32
C VAL A 83 3.07 -21.18 6.35
N PRO A 84 2.43 -20.01 6.50
CA PRO A 84 0.97 -19.94 6.51
C PRO A 84 0.41 -20.09 5.08
N PRO A 85 -0.76 -20.73 4.91
CA PRO A 85 -1.46 -20.69 3.64
C PRO A 85 -1.93 -19.27 3.28
N CYS A 86 -2.27 -19.08 2.02
CA CYS A 86 -2.77 -17.81 1.48
C CYS A 86 -4.21 -17.97 0.97
N SER A 87 -5.04 -16.94 1.11
CA SER A 87 -6.31 -16.86 0.39
C SER A 87 -6.09 -16.67 -1.12
N ALA A 88 -7.17 -16.73 -1.90
CA ALA A 88 -7.13 -16.49 -3.35
C ALA A 88 -6.56 -15.10 -3.71
N GLU A 89 -6.71 -14.11 -2.84
CA GLU A 89 -6.15 -12.75 -2.99
C GLU A 89 -4.73 -12.60 -2.44
N GLY A 90 -4.09 -13.69 -2.01
CA GLY A 90 -2.72 -13.68 -1.49
C GLY A 90 -2.59 -13.26 -0.03
N ILE A 91 -3.70 -13.22 0.73
CA ILE A 91 -3.67 -12.85 2.15
C ILE A 91 -3.19 -14.05 2.98
N LYS A 92 -2.07 -13.88 3.69
CA LYS A 92 -1.49 -14.94 4.55
C LYS A 92 -2.33 -15.12 5.81
N ILE A 93 -2.65 -16.35 6.19
CA ILE A 93 -3.54 -16.61 7.33
C ILE A 93 -2.91 -17.63 8.28
N ILE A 94 -2.83 -17.29 9.56
CA ILE A 94 -2.54 -18.25 10.63
C ILE A 94 -3.72 -18.34 11.60
N SER A 95 -4.07 -19.57 11.97
CA SER A 95 -5.09 -19.90 12.97
C SER A 95 -4.80 -21.28 13.53
N MET A 96 -5.28 -21.58 14.74
CA MET A 96 -5.09 -22.91 15.35
C MET A 96 -5.69 -24.04 14.51
N ASN A 97 -6.79 -23.79 13.80
CA ASN A 97 -7.41 -24.78 12.91
C ASN A 97 -6.47 -25.27 11.79
N LEU A 98 -5.47 -24.47 11.42
CA LEU A 98 -4.52 -24.79 10.34
C LEU A 98 -3.31 -25.59 10.84
N LEU A 99 -3.14 -25.71 12.16
CA LEU A 99 -2.06 -26.46 12.81
C LEU A 99 -2.55 -27.79 13.41
N LEU A 100 -3.80 -27.85 13.87
CA LEU A 100 -4.36 -29.07 14.46
C LEU A 100 -4.59 -30.15 13.39
N LYS A 101 -4.29 -31.40 13.74
CA LYS A 101 -4.46 -32.54 12.83
C LYS A 101 -5.93 -32.95 12.71
N ASN A 102 -6.73 -32.78 13.76
CA ASN A 102 -8.17 -32.98 13.75
C ASN A 102 -8.87 -31.80 14.44
N GLU A 103 -10.01 -31.36 13.91
CA GLU A 103 -10.81 -30.27 14.49
C GLU A 103 -11.43 -30.64 15.86
N ASP A 104 -11.63 -31.93 16.11
CA ASP A 104 -12.23 -32.46 17.35
C ASP A 104 -11.21 -32.72 18.48
N ASP A 105 -9.92 -32.42 18.26
CA ASP A 105 -8.90 -32.62 19.29
C ASP A 105 -9.20 -31.70 20.49
N ALA A 106 -9.63 -32.29 21.61
CA ALA A 106 -10.02 -31.57 22.82
C ALA A 106 -8.79 -30.95 23.53
N VAL A 107 -8.36 -29.78 23.08
CA VAL A 107 -7.31 -28.98 23.72
C VAL A 107 -7.90 -28.14 24.84
N ILE A 108 -7.37 -28.25 26.06
CA ILE A 108 -7.79 -27.41 27.19
C ILE A 108 -7.14 -26.03 27.04
N TRP A 109 -7.92 -25.08 26.54
CA TRP A 109 -7.50 -23.69 26.34
C TRP A 109 -7.49 -22.93 27.68
N ARG A 110 -6.34 -22.93 28.37
CA ARG A 110 -6.11 -22.02 29.52
C ARG A 110 -5.48 -20.72 29.03
N GLY A 111 -5.77 -19.60 29.71
CA GLY A 111 -5.27 -18.26 29.34
C GLY A 111 -3.75 -18.21 29.02
N PRO A 112 -2.86 -18.78 29.85
CA PRO A 112 -1.43 -18.81 29.56
C PRO A 112 -1.05 -19.60 28.29
N VAL A 113 -1.80 -20.66 27.97
CA VAL A 113 -1.59 -21.46 26.75
C VAL A 113 -1.97 -20.63 25.52
N ILE A 114 -3.12 -19.95 25.57
CA ILE A 114 -3.57 -19.07 24.48
C ILE A 114 -2.56 -17.95 24.23
N ALA A 115 -2.11 -17.30 25.29
CA ALA A 115 -1.10 -16.23 25.20
C ALA A 115 0.22 -16.71 24.57
N ASN A 116 0.68 -17.93 24.90
CA ASN A 116 1.89 -18.49 24.31
C ASN A 116 1.72 -18.79 22.81
N TRP A 117 0.57 -19.29 22.39
CA TRP A 117 0.30 -19.52 20.97
C TRP A 117 0.27 -18.23 20.16
N VAL A 118 -0.33 -17.16 20.68
CA VAL A 118 -0.31 -15.86 19.99
C VAL A 118 1.12 -15.34 19.82
N LYS A 119 1.99 -15.55 20.81
CA LYS A 119 3.42 -15.24 20.67
C LYS A 119 4.08 -16.10 19.59
N GLN A 120 3.83 -17.40 19.57
CA GLN A 120 4.37 -18.31 18.56
C GLN A 120 3.90 -17.96 17.14
N PHE A 121 2.65 -17.53 16.97
CA PHE A 121 2.18 -17.04 15.68
C PHE A 121 2.95 -15.82 15.18
N TYR A 122 3.53 -15.03 16.08
CA TYR A 122 4.35 -13.88 15.72
C TYR A 122 5.83 -14.23 15.57
N THR A 123 6.36 -15.13 16.41
CA THR A 123 7.80 -15.49 16.45
C THR A 123 8.18 -16.56 15.43
N ASP A 124 7.30 -17.53 15.18
CA ASP A 124 7.65 -18.77 14.48
C ASP A 124 7.08 -18.81 13.06
N VAL A 125 6.07 -18.00 12.76
CA VAL A 125 5.46 -17.92 11.42
C VAL A 125 6.31 -17.05 10.51
N TYR A 126 6.64 -17.58 9.34
CA TYR A 126 7.29 -16.87 8.25
C TYR A 126 6.25 -16.04 7.48
N TRP A 127 6.01 -14.82 7.95
CA TRP A 127 5.16 -13.82 7.32
C TRP A 127 5.78 -13.20 6.07
N GLY A 128 7.12 -13.23 5.93
CA GLY A 128 7.82 -12.50 4.87
C GLY A 128 7.60 -11.00 4.99
N GLU A 129 7.53 -10.28 3.87
CA GLU A 129 7.21 -8.85 3.86
C GLU A 129 5.69 -8.63 3.91
N LEU A 130 5.22 -7.87 4.89
CA LEU A 130 3.83 -7.41 5.01
C LEU A 130 3.77 -5.91 5.27
N ASP A 131 2.83 -5.23 4.61
CA ASP A 131 2.47 -3.86 4.99
C ASP A 131 1.60 -3.89 6.25
N PHE A 132 0.69 -4.86 6.36
CA PHE A 132 -0.22 -4.99 7.49
C PHE A 132 -0.34 -6.43 7.99
N LEU A 133 -0.20 -6.62 9.30
CA LEU A 133 -0.66 -7.81 10.00
C LEU A 133 -1.88 -7.45 10.85
N LEU A 134 -3.05 -7.97 10.48
CA LEU A 134 -4.27 -7.80 11.26
C LEU A 134 -4.37 -8.91 12.31
N VAL A 135 -4.50 -8.54 13.57
CA VAL A 135 -4.64 -9.50 14.68
C VAL A 135 -6.10 -9.55 15.11
N ASP A 136 -6.77 -10.67 14.86
CA ASP A 136 -8.15 -10.90 15.31
C ASP A 136 -8.16 -11.21 16.81
N MET A 137 -8.27 -10.18 17.63
CA MET A 137 -8.05 -10.31 19.08
C MET A 137 -9.15 -11.16 19.74
N PRO A 138 -8.89 -11.89 20.83
CA PRO A 138 -9.94 -12.51 21.63
C PRO A 138 -10.99 -11.48 22.10
N PRO A 139 -12.25 -11.88 22.31
CA PRO A 139 -13.29 -10.96 22.74
C PRO A 139 -13.07 -10.45 24.18
N GLY A 140 -13.53 -9.22 24.43
CA GLY A 140 -13.53 -8.61 25.76
C GLY A 140 -12.27 -7.79 26.06
N THR A 141 -12.14 -7.39 27.32
CA THR A 141 -11.01 -6.59 27.83
C THR A 141 -10.32 -7.32 29.00
N GLY A 142 -10.26 -8.65 28.93
CA GLY A 142 -9.66 -9.51 29.95
C GLY A 142 -8.15 -9.69 29.78
N ASP A 143 -7.59 -10.71 30.44
CA ASP A 143 -6.14 -10.92 30.50
C ASP A 143 -5.51 -11.33 29.16
N VAL A 144 -6.25 -12.02 28.28
CA VAL A 144 -5.69 -12.51 27.00
C VAL A 144 -5.42 -11.35 26.02
N PRO A 145 -6.38 -10.45 25.69
CA PRO A 145 -6.08 -9.26 24.89
C PRO A 145 -4.95 -8.40 25.47
N LEU A 146 -4.93 -8.22 26.81
CA LEU A 146 -3.83 -7.49 27.49
C LEU A 146 -2.47 -8.15 27.25
N THR A 147 -2.41 -9.47 27.28
CA THR A 147 -1.17 -10.19 27.01
C THR A 147 -0.70 -9.97 25.57
N VAL A 148 -1.63 -9.93 24.60
CA VAL A 148 -1.28 -9.61 23.21
C VAL A 148 -0.71 -8.20 23.10
N PHE A 149 -1.34 -7.19 23.72
CA PHE A 149 -0.82 -5.82 23.76
C PHE A 149 0.56 -5.69 24.42
N GLN A 150 0.86 -6.54 25.39
CA GLN A 150 2.16 -6.55 26.07
C GLN A 150 3.25 -7.28 25.28
N SER A 151 2.85 -8.20 24.40
CA SER A 151 3.77 -9.13 23.75
C SER A 151 4.08 -8.75 22.30
N LEU A 152 3.14 -8.12 21.61
CA LEU A 152 3.27 -7.74 20.20
C LEU A 152 3.39 -6.21 20.09
N PRO A 153 4.19 -5.71 19.14
CA PRO A 153 4.30 -4.28 18.87
C PRO A 153 3.07 -3.79 18.10
N ILE A 154 1.93 -3.66 18.79
CA ILE A 154 0.68 -3.18 18.18
C ILE A 154 0.80 -1.68 17.88
N ASP A 155 0.71 -1.31 16.60
CA ASP A 155 0.81 0.08 16.13
C ASP A 155 -0.50 0.85 16.27
N GLY A 156 -1.62 0.14 16.32
CA GLY A 156 -2.94 0.72 16.55
C GLY A 156 -4.03 -0.33 16.60
N ILE A 157 -5.24 0.08 16.98
CA ILE A 157 -6.40 -0.80 17.00
C ILE A 157 -7.62 -0.25 16.29
N VAL A 158 -8.44 -1.16 15.77
CA VAL A 158 -9.79 -0.88 15.29
C VAL A 158 -10.78 -1.51 16.26
N LEU A 159 -11.72 -0.70 16.75
CA LEU A 159 -12.79 -1.18 17.63
C LEU A 159 -13.98 -1.67 16.82
N VAL A 160 -14.51 -2.84 17.14
CA VAL A 160 -15.71 -3.41 16.51
C VAL A 160 -16.85 -3.48 17.52
N THR A 161 -18.01 -2.98 17.14
CA THR A 161 -19.21 -2.98 17.96
C THR A 161 -20.48 -3.23 17.14
N SER A 162 -21.66 -3.22 17.78
CA SER A 162 -22.98 -3.34 17.13
C SER A 162 -24.00 -2.41 17.80
N PRO A 163 -25.14 -2.01 17.19
CA PRO A 163 -26.05 -0.97 17.72
C PRO A 163 -26.80 -1.24 19.06
N GLN A 164 -26.45 -2.28 19.81
CA GLN A 164 -27.22 -2.72 20.99
C GLN A 164 -27.00 -1.83 22.24
N SER A 165 -27.96 -1.75 23.15
CA SER A 165 -28.04 -0.76 24.26
C SER A 165 -26.98 -0.82 25.39
N LEU A 166 -25.82 -1.47 25.19
CA LEU A 166 -24.70 -1.54 26.16
C LEU A 166 -23.35 -1.12 25.56
N VAL A 167 -23.34 -0.50 24.39
CA VAL A 167 -22.15 -0.30 23.55
C VAL A 167 -21.20 0.76 24.08
N SER A 168 -21.70 1.93 24.49
CA SER A 168 -20.87 3.03 25.01
C SER A 168 -19.91 2.60 26.12
N MET A 169 -20.37 1.80 27.09
CA MET A 169 -19.53 1.35 28.20
C MET A 169 -18.42 0.40 27.71
N ILE A 170 -18.74 -0.46 26.75
CA ILE A 170 -17.85 -1.49 26.22
C ILE A 170 -16.77 -0.85 25.34
N VAL A 171 -17.15 0.06 24.44
CA VAL A 171 -16.24 0.85 23.62
C VAL A 171 -15.31 1.68 24.50
N LYS A 172 -15.85 2.38 25.51
CA LYS A 172 -15.04 3.14 26.48
C LYS A 172 -14.05 2.27 27.25
N LYS A 173 -14.42 1.04 27.63
CA LYS A 173 -13.48 0.12 28.30
C LYS A 173 -12.34 -0.29 27.38
N ALA A 174 -12.63 -0.67 26.14
CA ALA A 174 -11.61 -1.05 25.16
C ALA A 174 -10.69 0.13 24.82
N TYR A 175 -11.25 1.33 24.62
CA TYR A 175 -10.50 2.57 24.41
C TYR A 175 -9.56 2.86 25.59
N ASN A 176 -10.07 2.84 26.82
CA ASN A 176 -9.25 3.09 28.01
C ASN A 176 -8.16 2.04 28.22
N MET A 177 -8.41 0.79 27.81
CA MET A 177 -7.38 -0.26 27.83
C MET A 177 -6.27 0.06 26.83
N ALA A 178 -6.60 0.41 25.59
CA ALA A 178 -5.63 0.80 24.58
C ALA A 178 -4.80 2.02 25.01
N ALA A 179 -5.46 3.05 25.56
CA ALA A 179 -4.79 4.24 26.09
C ALA A 179 -3.82 3.90 27.25
N LYS A 180 -4.19 2.98 28.15
CA LYS A 180 -3.27 2.51 29.22
C LYS A 180 -2.06 1.76 28.68
N MET A 181 -2.22 1.14 27.52
CA MET A 181 -1.15 0.42 26.82
C MET A 181 -0.36 1.32 25.87
N ASP A 182 -0.70 2.62 25.77
CA ASP A 182 -0.08 3.56 24.82
C ASP A 182 -0.17 3.02 23.38
N VAL A 183 -1.39 2.63 22.99
CA VAL A 183 -1.74 2.16 21.65
C VAL A 183 -2.88 3.03 21.11
N PRO A 184 -2.73 3.66 19.93
CA PRO A 184 -3.76 4.53 19.38
C PRO A 184 -4.96 3.73 18.90
N VAL A 185 -6.15 4.31 19.05
CA VAL A 185 -7.38 3.79 18.46
C VAL A 185 -7.58 4.47 17.11
N LEU A 186 -7.42 3.72 16.03
CA LEU A 186 -7.45 4.21 14.65
C LEU A 186 -8.87 4.47 14.16
N GLY A 187 -9.85 3.79 14.73
CA GLY A 187 -11.24 3.98 14.36
C GLY A 187 -12.20 2.98 14.98
N ILE A 188 -13.48 3.21 14.74
CA ILE A 188 -14.56 2.32 15.17
C ILE A 188 -15.38 1.86 13.98
N ILE A 189 -15.69 0.57 13.93
CA ILE A 189 -16.62 -0.05 12.97
C ILE A 189 -17.84 -0.53 13.73
N GLU A 190 -19.01 -0.02 13.34
CA GLU A 190 -20.30 -0.52 13.82
C GLU A 190 -20.82 -1.60 12.85
N ASN A 191 -20.72 -2.86 13.26
CA ASN A 191 -21.25 -3.98 12.51
C ASN A 191 -22.73 -4.22 12.82
N TYR A 192 -23.44 -4.85 11.89
CA TYR A 192 -24.88 -5.11 12.00
C TYR A 192 -25.74 -3.84 12.18
N SER A 193 -25.28 -2.73 11.59
CA SER A 193 -25.91 -1.40 11.70
C SER A 193 -27.32 -1.36 11.12
N TYR A 194 -27.53 -2.05 10.00
CA TYR A 194 -28.82 -2.14 9.31
C TYR A 194 -28.92 -3.43 8.50
N TYR A 195 -30.11 -3.80 8.09
CA TYR A 195 -30.37 -4.84 7.10
C TYR A 195 -30.92 -4.18 5.84
N ARG A 196 -30.34 -4.47 4.67
CA ARG A 196 -30.86 -3.97 3.40
C ARG A 196 -31.85 -5.00 2.85
N CYS A 197 -33.13 -4.64 2.79
CA CYS A 197 -34.16 -5.51 2.23
C CYS A 197 -33.82 -5.82 0.76
N PRO A 198 -33.72 -7.11 0.36
CA PRO A 198 -33.34 -7.48 -1.01
C PRO A 198 -34.43 -7.11 -2.04
N ASP A 199 -35.69 -7.05 -1.62
CA ASP A 199 -36.82 -6.79 -2.53
C ASP A 199 -37.02 -5.30 -2.82
N CYS A 200 -36.74 -4.42 -1.86
CA CYS A 200 -37.04 -2.98 -1.97
C CYS A 200 -35.86 -2.04 -1.69
N GLY A 201 -34.70 -2.56 -1.28
CA GLY A 201 -33.50 -1.77 -0.99
C GLY A 201 -33.57 -0.93 0.28
N ARG A 202 -34.70 -0.92 1.00
CA ARG A 202 -34.85 -0.18 2.27
C ARG A 202 -33.87 -0.69 3.33
N ALA A 203 -33.19 0.23 4.01
CA ALA A 203 -32.39 -0.09 5.18
C ALA A 203 -33.28 -0.15 6.44
N GLU A 204 -33.26 -1.30 7.12
CA GLU A 204 -33.98 -1.56 8.36
C GLU A 204 -33.01 -1.70 9.53
N LYS A 205 -33.24 -0.92 10.59
CA LYS A 205 -32.39 -0.89 11.79
C LYS A 205 -32.85 -1.92 12.81
N ILE A 206 -32.56 -3.19 12.56
CA ILE A 206 -33.05 -4.33 13.35
C ILE A 206 -32.67 -4.20 14.84
N PHE A 207 -31.46 -3.70 15.12
CA PHE A 207 -30.94 -3.56 16.49
C PHE A 207 -31.19 -2.19 17.13
N GLY A 208 -31.98 -1.33 16.48
CA GLY A 208 -32.27 0.02 16.95
C GLY A 208 -31.41 1.10 16.29
N GLU A 209 -31.58 2.33 16.76
CA GLU A 209 -30.85 3.49 16.25
C GLU A 209 -29.35 3.42 16.61
N SER A 210 -28.52 3.82 15.64
CA SER A 210 -27.07 3.91 15.80
C SER A 210 -26.74 5.16 16.61
N HIS A 211 -25.91 5.01 17.64
CA HIS A 211 -25.37 6.11 18.44
C HIS A 211 -23.86 6.24 18.30
N ILE A 212 -23.25 5.52 17.35
CA ILE A 212 -21.80 5.42 17.27
C ILE A 212 -21.13 6.75 16.93
N ASP A 213 -21.77 7.61 16.15
CA ASP A 213 -21.19 8.90 15.77
C ASP A 213 -20.98 9.79 17.01
N GLU A 214 -21.98 9.85 17.90
CA GLU A 214 -21.89 10.57 19.17
C GLU A 214 -20.82 9.97 20.10
N GLU A 215 -20.72 8.64 20.14
CA GLU A 215 -19.73 7.94 20.96
C GLU A 215 -18.30 8.15 20.45
N ALA A 216 -18.12 8.11 19.13
CA ALA A 216 -16.86 8.28 18.44
C ALA A 216 -16.35 9.72 18.59
N GLU A 217 -17.23 10.71 18.44
CA GLU A 217 -16.94 12.12 18.71
C GLU A 217 -16.52 12.35 20.16
N ALA A 218 -17.22 11.73 21.13
CA ALA A 218 -16.91 11.89 22.55
C ALA A 218 -15.52 11.37 22.96
N ILE A 219 -14.91 10.49 22.19
CA ILE A 219 -13.55 9.96 22.43
C ILE A 219 -12.53 10.42 21.38
N GLY A 220 -12.93 11.26 20.41
CA GLY A 220 -12.06 11.80 19.37
C GLY A 220 -11.53 10.76 18.39
N VAL A 221 -12.34 9.73 18.08
CA VAL A 221 -11.96 8.62 17.17
C VAL A 221 -12.92 8.62 15.98
N PRO A 222 -12.47 8.37 14.73
CA PRO A 222 -13.36 8.34 13.58
C PRO A 222 -14.20 7.06 13.50
N VAL A 223 -15.39 7.16 12.92
CA VAL A 223 -16.19 5.99 12.50
C VAL A 223 -15.73 5.58 11.10
N LEU A 224 -15.16 4.38 10.97
CA LEU A 224 -14.60 3.89 9.70
C LEU A 224 -15.68 3.29 8.79
N ALA A 225 -16.71 2.68 9.38
CA ALA A 225 -17.81 2.08 8.66
C ALA A 225 -19.01 1.77 9.56
N LYS A 226 -20.19 1.72 8.92
CA LYS A 226 -21.43 1.16 9.47
C LYS A 226 -21.87 0.01 8.57
N LEU A 227 -21.56 -1.22 8.95
CA LEU A 227 -21.72 -2.38 8.08
C LEU A 227 -23.10 -3.03 8.23
N PRO A 228 -23.71 -3.51 7.13
CA PRO A 228 -24.99 -4.18 7.18
C PRO A 228 -24.90 -5.61 7.70
N ILE A 229 -26.06 -6.13 8.12
CA ILE A 229 -26.31 -7.57 8.23
C ILE A 229 -26.43 -8.11 6.80
N ASN A 230 -25.55 -9.05 6.45
CA ASN A 230 -25.53 -9.70 5.14
C ASN A 230 -25.69 -11.22 5.30
N PRO A 231 -26.89 -11.78 4.99
CA PRO A 231 -27.13 -13.22 5.07
C PRO A 231 -26.25 -14.05 4.12
N GLU A 232 -25.86 -13.51 2.96
CA GLU A 232 -24.99 -14.22 2.02
C GLU A 232 -23.57 -14.37 2.56
N LEU A 233 -23.09 -13.39 3.33
CA LEU A 233 -21.81 -13.48 4.04
C LEU A 233 -21.82 -14.58 5.10
N ALA A 234 -22.92 -14.67 5.87
CA ALA A 234 -23.09 -15.74 6.85
C ALA A 234 -23.12 -17.11 6.17
N LYS A 235 -23.90 -17.25 5.10
CA LYS A 235 -24.00 -18.48 4.32
C LYS A 235 -22.67 -18.89 3.69
N ALA A 236 -21.92 -17.94 3.12
CA ALA A 236 -20.62 -18.21 2.53
C ALA A 236 -19.60 -18.64 3.59
N ALA A 237 -19.57 -17.97 4.74
CA ALA A 237 -18.75 -18.39 5.88
C ALA A 237 -19.13 -19.81 6.36
N ASP A 238 -20.42 -20.12 6.48
CA ASP A 238 -20.90 -21.46 6.83
C ASP A 238 -20.56 -22.51 5.76
N GLU A 239 -20.45 -22.13 4.50
CA GLU A 239 -20.07 -23.07 3.44
C GLU A 239 -18.54 -23.15 3.24
N GLY A 240 -17.76 -22.38 4.02
CA GLY A 240 -16.30 -22.28 3.84
C GLY A 240 -15.92 -21.70 2.48
N ARG A 241 -16.79 -20.86 1.92
CA ARG A 241 -16.62 -20.26 0.60
C ARG A 241 -16.25 -18.79 0.72
N TYR A 242 -15.42 -18.39 -0.23
CA TYR A 242 -15.13 -17.01 -0.57
C TYR A 242 -16.41 -16.17 -0.72
N PHE A 243 -16.42 -14.98 -0.13
CA PHE A 243 -17.47 -13.97 -0.32
C PHE A 243 -16.88 -12.59 -0.60
N GLY A 244 -17.21 -11.95 -1.72
CA GLY A 244 -16.77 -10.58 -2.01
C GLY A 244 -17.43 -9.58 -1.07
N PHE A 245 -16.64 -8.75 -0.38
CA PHE A 245 -17.14 -7.72 0.52
C PHE A 245 -16.94 -6.35 -0.12
N GLU A 246 -18.04 -5.74 -0.59
CA GLU A 246 -18.01 -4.49 -1.36
C GLU A 246 -18.36 -3.25 -0.52
N GLU A 247 -18.64 -3.40 0.77
CA GLU A 247 -19.04 -2.27 1.60
C GLU A 247 -17.83 -1.35 1.89
N PRO A 248 -17.98 -0.03 1.75
CA PRO A 248 -16.88 0.91 1.90
C PRO A 248 -16.47 0.99 3.38
N VAL A 249 -15.26 0.51 3.67
CA VAL A 249 -14.57 0.77 4.93
C VAL A 249 -13.53 1.85 4.68
N ASP A 250 -13.60 2.96 5.43
CA ASP A 250 -12.55 3.96 5.42
C ASP A 250 -11.30 3.41 6.10
N VAL A 251 -10.28 3.11 5.29
CA VAL A 251 -9.00 2.61 5.79
C VAL A 251 -7.96 3.72 5.96
N THR A 252 -8.31 4.99 5.70
CA THR A 252 -7.36 6.13 5.82
C THR A 252 -6.60 6.09 7.13
N PRO A 253 -7.25 5.98 8.31
CA PRO A 253 -6.52 6.04 9.58
C PRO A 253 -5.59 4.84 9.80
N ILE A 254 -5.72 3.78 9.00
CA ILE A 254 -4.91 2.57 9.08
C ILE A 254 -3.67 2.69 8.20
N VAL A 255 -3.84 3.25 6.99
CA VAL A 255 -2.76 3.40 6.00
C VAL A 255 -1.98 4.71 6.13
N GLU A 256 -2.54 5.72 6.81
CA GLU A 256 -1.96 7.05 6.94
C GLU A 256 -0.55 7.01 7.51
N GLY A 257 0.40 7.65 6.83
CA GLY A 257 1.79 7.72 7.27
C GLY A 257 2.55 6.41 7.13
N LEU A 258 2.04 5.46 6.33
CA LEU A 258 2.82 4.29 5.90
C LEU A 258 4.06 4.73 5.11
N PHE A 259 3.93 5.82 4.35
CA PHE A 259 5.03 6.44 3.62
C PHE A 259 5.27 7.86 4.15
N ASP A 260 6.54 8.24 4.35
CA ASP A 260 6.93 9.59 4.75
C ASP A 260 7.52 10.41 3.60
N THR A 261 7.83 9.73 2.50
CA THR A 261 8.53 10.27 1.33
C THR A 261 8.06 9.57 0.06
N ALA A 262 7.78 10.32 -1.00
CA ALA A 262 7.44 9.80 -2.32
C ALA A 262 8.39 10.39 -3.38
N LEU A 263 9.07 9.50 -4.11
CA LEU A 263 9.94 9.83 -5.22
C LEU A 263 9.17 9.60 -6.52
N PHE A 264 9.20 10.55 -7.44
CA PHE A 264 8.49 10.45 -8.72
C PHE A 264 9.50 10.43 -9.87
N ASP A 265 9.31 9.56 -10.86
CA ASP A 265 9.85 9.85 -12.19
C ASP A 265 9.13 11.07 -12.79
N LEU A 266 9.71 11.66 -13.82
CA LEU A 266 9.19 12.85 -14.48
C LEU A 266 8.40 12.48 -15.74
N ASP A 267 9.10 11.97 -16.74
CA ASP A 267 8.57 11.65 -18.06
C ASP A 267 7.74 10.35 -17.96
N GLY A 268 6.48 10.36 -18.38
CA GLY A 268 5.55 9.22 -18.29
C GLY A 268 4.83 9.08 -16.94
N THR A 269 5.26 9.82 -15.92
CA THR A 269 4.65 9.79 -14.57
C THR A 269 4.01 11.12 -14.19
N LEU A 270 4.77 12.23 -14.21
CA LEU A 270 4.25 13.57 -13.93
C LEU A 270 3.83 14.28 -15.22
N THR A 271 4.60 14.08 -16.29
CA THR A 271 4.41 14.78 -17.57
C THR A 271 4.41 13.82 -18.74
N ASP A 272 3.66 14.16 -19.79
CA ASP A 272 3.60 13.50 -21.08
C ASP A 272 4.50 14.22 -22.12
N PRO A 273 5.76 13.75 -22.33
CA PRO A 273 6.71 14.36 -23.24
C PRO A 273 6.49 13.99 -24.72
N LYS A 274 5.38 13.30 -25.07
CA LYS A 274 5.15 12.72 -26.40
C LYS A 274 5.43 13.71 -27.51
N GLN A 275 4.83 14.89 -27.44
CA GLN A 275 4.92 15.90 -28.50
C GLN A 275 6.36 16.35 -28.71
N GLY A 276 7.09 16.70 -27.64
CA GLY A 276 8.44 17.20 -27.72
C GLY A 276 9.46 16.17 -28.21
N ILE A 277 9.33 14.92 -27.77
CA ILE A 277 10.20 13.83 -28.24
C ILE A 277 9.93 13.54 -29.72
N THR A 278 8.67 13.29 -30.09
CA THR A 278 8.31 12.92 -31.46
C THR A 278 8.61 14.05 -32.46
N SER A 279 8.36 15.30 -32.10
CA SER A 279 8.68 16.47 -32.96
C SER A 279 10.20 16.66 -33.13
N CYS A 280 11.01 16.34 -32.11
CA CYS A 280 12.46 16.36 -32.23
C CYS A 280 13.01 15.19 -33.07
N VAL A 281 12.39 14.01 -32.99
CA VAL A 281 12.73 12.88 -33.87
C VAL A 281 12.38 13.21 -35.31
N GLN A 282 11.17 13.75 -35.57
CA GLN A 282 10.75 14.22 -36.88
C GLN A 282 11.72 15.26 -37.44
N TYR A 283 12.15 16.25 -36.65
CA TYR A 283 13.16 17.23 -37.04
C TYR A 283 14.51 16.59 -37.40
N ALA A 284 14.96 15.60 -36.62
CA ALA A 284 16.21 14.89 -36.88
C ALA A 284 16.16 14.11 -38.20
N LEU A 285 15.06 13.39 -38.45
CA LEU A 285 14.82 12.61 -39.67
C LEU A 285 14.71 13.51 -40.91
N ALA A 286 13.97 14.61 -40.82
CA ALA A 286 13.87 15.60 -41.90
C ALA A 286 15.25 16.15 -42.27
N GLY A 287 16.13 16.32 -41.27
CA GLY A 287 17.52 16.76 -41.46
C GLY A 287 18.41 15.79 -42.25
N ILE A 288 17.99 14.54 -42.44
CA ILE A 288 18.66 13.56 -43.32
C ILE A 288 17.79 13.17 -44.54
N GLY A 289 16.70 13.90 -44.78
CA GLY A 289 15.82 13.70 -45.93
C GLY A 289 14.75 12.61 -45.76
N ILE A 290 14.48 12.15 -44.53
CA ILE A 290 13.38 11.23 -44.23
C ILE A 290 12.18 12.04 -43.73
N ASP A 291 11.04 11.89 -44.41
CA ASP A 291 9.79 12.57 -44.04
C ASP A 291 8.88 11.62 -43.26
N GLU A 292 8.46 12.05 -42.07
CA GLU A 292 7.58 11.31 -41.14
C GLU A 292 6.48 12.27 -40.66
N PRO A 293 5.38 12.44 -41.41
CA PRO A 293 4.39 13.48 -41.13
C PRO A 293 3.55 13.20 -39.87
N GLU A 294 3.40 11.92 -39.49
CA GLU A 294 2.55 11.48 -38.40
C GLU A 294 3.38 11.22 -37.12
N LEU A 295 3.29 12.13 -36.15
CA LEU A 295 4.06 12.03 -34.89
C LEU A 295 3.73 10.77 -34.07
N ASP A 296 2.51 10.25 -34.18
CA ASP A 296 2.07 9.05 -33.47
C ASP A 296 2.88 7.80 -33.87
N ASN A 297 3.41 7.77 -35.10
CA ASN A 297 4.25 6.68 -35.59
C ASN A 297 5.65 6.66 -34.94
N LEU A 298 6.04 7.74 -34.26
CA LEU A 298 7.35 7.92 -33.64
C LEU A 298 7.32 7.71 -32.12
N THR A 299 6.20 7.27 -31.57
CA THR A 299 6.03 7.05 -30.12
C THR A 299 6.96 5.98 -29.55
N ASP A 300 7.43 5.06 -30.38
CA ASP A 300 8.42 4.05 -30.03
C ASP A 300 9.83 4.61 -29.76
N PHE A 301 10.09 5.88 -30.08
CA PHE A 301 11.31 6.60 -29.66
C PHE A 301 11.26 7.08 -28.19
N ILE A 302 10.11 6.96 -27.51
CA ILE A 302 9.96 7.43 -26.13
C ILE A 302 10.46 6.35 -25.17
N GLY A 303 11.69 6.53 -24.68
CA GLY A 303 12.30 5.68 -23.65
C GLY A 303 13.56 4.94 -24.11
N PRO A 304 13.59 4.26 -25.27
CA PRO A 304 14.81 3.60 -25.75
C PRO A 304 15.94 4.60 -26.01
N PRO A 305 17.21 4.17 -25.97
CA PRO A 305 18.29 5.06 -26.34
C PRO A 305 18.22 5.40 -27.85
N LEU A 306 18.21 6.70 -28.14
CA LEU A 306 17.91 7.23 -29.47
C LEU A 306 18.82 6.67 -30.58
N LYS A 307 20.12 6.51 -30.31
CA LYS A 307 21.10 6.08 -31.32
C LYS A 307 20.77 4.69 -31.85
N GLU A 308 20.64 3.72 -30.95
CA GLU A 308 20.31 2.34 -31.32
C GLU A 308 18.96 2.29 -32.03
N HIS A 309 17.96 3.02 -31.54
CA HIS A 309 16.62 3.01 -32.14
C HIS A 309 16.58 3.60 -33.56
N PHE A 310 17.31 4.70 -33.80
CA PHE A 310 17.50 5.25 -35.15
C PHE A 310 18.14 4.23 -36.10
N MET A 311 19.16 3.50 -35.63
CA MET A 311 19.83 2.46 -36.41
C MET A 311 18.89 1.29 -36.72
N GLU A 312 18.14 0.82 -35.72
CA GLU A 312 17.28 -0.35 -35.87
C GLU A 312 16.06 -0.10 -36.74
N ARG A 313 15.34 1.01 -36.51
CA ARG A 313 14.09 1.31 -37.20
C ARG A 313 14.31 1.76 -38.64
N TYR A 314 15.23 2.70 -38.84
CA TYR A 314 15.49 3.30 -40.15
C TYR A 314 16.68 2.68 -40.88
N LYS A 315 17.28 1.61 -40.31
CA LYS A 315 18.45 0.91 -40.89
C LYS A 315 19.62 1.85 -41.16
N LEU A 316 19.78 2.88 -40.32
CA LEU A 316 20.85 3.87 -40.45
C LEU A 316 22.17 3.28 -39.96
N ASP A 317 23.27 3.69 -40.61
CA ASP A 317 24.61 3.43 -40.09
C ASP A 317 24.87 4.26 -38.81
N GLU A 318 25.86 3.86 -38.02
CA GLU A 318 26.16 4.50 -36.73
C GLU A 318 26.49 6.00 -36.87
N LYS A 319 27.17 6.41 -37.94
CA LYS A 319 27.54 7.81 -38.16
C LYS A 319 26.29 8.64 -38.45
N THR A 320 25.40 8.15 -39.29
CA THR A 320 24.14 8.83 -39.62
C THR A 320 23.20 8.88 -38.42
N ALA A 321 23.10 7.80 -37.63
CA ALA A 321 22.33 7.79 -36.39
C ALA A 321 22.86 8.83 -35.38
N LEU A 322 24.18 9.01 -35.27
CA LEU A 322 24.78 10.03 -34.42
C LEU A 322 24.44 11.46 -34.89
N VAL A 323 24.35 11.69 -36.21
CA VAL A 323 23.87 12.97 -36.76
C VAL A 323 22.42 13.22 -36.34
N CYS A 324 21.54 12.20 -36.43
CA CYS A 324 20.16 12.31 -35.95
C CYS A 324 20.07 12.63 -34.46
N VAL A 325 20.88 11.98 -33.61
CA VAL A 325 20.93 12.28 -32.17
C VAL A 325 21.36 13.73 -31.91
N ASN A 326 22.33 14.25 -32.65
CA ASN A 326 22.77 15.64 -32.52
C ASN A 326 21.68 16.62 -32.95
N LYS A 327 21.01 16.39 -34.09
CA LYS A 327 19.88 17.20 -34.55
C LYS A 327 18.68 17.14 -33.62
N TYR A 328 18.40 15.97 -33.05
CA TYR A 328 17.38 15.82 -32.01
C TYR A 328 17.69 16.77 -30.84
N ARG A 329 18.92 16.73 -30.32
CA ARG A 329 19.36 17.55 -29.17
C ARG A 329 19.38 19.04 -29.48
N GLU A 330 19.73 19.42 -30.71
CA GLU A 330 19.69 20.78 -31.24
C GLU A 330 18.32 21.43 -31.05
N ARG A 331 17.24 20.67 -31.33
CA ARG A 331 15.86 21.14 -31.16
C ARG A 331 15.30 20.89 -29.76
N TYR A 332 15.71 19.80 -29.11
CA TYR A 332 15.11 19.37 -27.84
C TYR A 332 15.33 20.38 -26.72
N ASN A 333 16.56 20.85 -26.52
CA ASN A 333 16.87 21.79 -25.44
C ASN A 333 16.15 23.14 -25.55
N PRO A 334 16.11 23.82 -26.71
CA PRO A 334 15.44 25.12 -26.81
C PRO A 334 13.91 25.02 -26.95
N VAL A 335 13.38 23.92 -27.50
CA VAL A 335 11.96 23.83 -27.87
C VAL A 335 11.31 22.54 -27.34
N GLY A 336 11.87 21.38 -27.69
CA GLY A 336 11.23 20.09 -27.40
C GLY A 336 10.98 19.81 -25.91
N VAL A 337 11.82 20.32 -25.01
CA VAL A 337 11.65 20.18 -23.56
C VAL A 337 10.37 20.86 -23.04
N TYR A 338 9.90 21.90 -23.72
CA TYR A 338 8.68 22.65 -23.38
C TYR A 338 7.44 22.14 -24.10
N GLU A 339 7.61 21.35 -25.18
CA GLU A 339 6.52 20.65 -25.86
C GLU A 339 6.11 19.40 -25.07
N ASN A 340 5.71 19.64 -23.84
CA ASN A 340 5.38 18.65 -22.85
C ASN A 340 3.99 18.97 -22.29
N LYS A 341 3.34 18.03 -21.61
CA LYS A 341 2.04 18.24 -20.98
C LYS A 341 2.04 17.69 -19.57
N LEU A 342 1.44 18.39 -18.62
CA LEU A 342 1.18 17.82 -17.31
C LEU A 342 0.05 16.79 -17.42
N TYR A 343 0.21 15.60 -16.83
CA TYR A 343 -0.92 14.68 -16.72
C TYR A 343 -2.04 15.33 -15.88
N PRO A 344 -3.31 15.26 -16.31
CA PRO A 344 -4.40 15.88 -15.57
C PRO A 344 -4.47 15.39 -14.12
N GLY A 345 -4.58 16.32 -13.17
CA GLY A 345 -4.73 16.01 -11.74
C GLY A 345 -3.43 15.85 -10.94
N ILE A 346 -2.27 15.81 -11.59
CA ILE A 346 -0.97 15.67 -10.90
C ILE A 346 -0.73 16.81 -9.90
N ASP A 347 -1.08 18.04 -10.25
CA ASP A 347 -0.99 19.21 -9.38
C ASP A 347 -1.77 19.01 -8.07
N LYS A 348 -2.99 18.45 -8.15
CA LYS A 348 -3.84 18.15 -7.01
C LYS A 348 -3.26 17.01 -6.17
N VAL A 349 -2.75 15.96 -6.81
CA VAL A 349 -2.10 14.84 -6.10
C VAL A 349 -0.89 15.33 -5.33
N LEU A 350 0.04 16.05 -5.96
CA LEU A 350 1.24 16.57 -5.31
C LEU A 350 0.89 17.53 -4.16
N ALA A 351 -0.10 18.42 -4.36
CA ALA A 351 -0.60 19.30 -3.31
C ALA A 351 -1.20 18.52 -2.13
N GLY A 352 -2.00 17.49 -2.42
CA GLY A 352 -2.60 16.61 -1.43
C GLY A 352 -1.55 15.88 -0.59
N LEU A 353 -0.56 15.27 -1.24
CA LEU A 353 0.54 14.59 -0.56
C LEU A 353 1.34 15.55 0.34
N LYS A 354 1.67 16.76 -0.15
CA LYS A 354 2.35 17.78 0.69
C LYS A 354 1.51 18.21 1.89
N SER A 355 0.19 18.35 1.72
CA SER A 355 -0.70 18.72 2.83
C SER A 355 -0.77 17.66 3.92
N ARG A 356 -0.52 16.40 3.58
CA ARG A 356 -0.37 15.24 4.49
C ARG A 356 1.02 15.14 5.12
N GLY A 357 1.93 16.08 4.81
CA GLY A 357 3.29 16.09 5.33
C GLY A 357 4.26 15.13 4.65
N ILE A 358 3.88 14.55 3.50
CA ILE A 358 4.73 13.67 2.71
C ILE A 358 5.78 14.51 1.99
N ARG A 359 7.04 14.10 2.10
CA ARG A 359 8.16 14.73 1.38
C ARG A 359 8.16 14.25 -0.05
N LEU A 360 8.35 15.17 -1.00
CA LEU A 360 8.30 14.85 -2.41
C LEU A 360 9.66 15.05 -3.03
N ALA A 361 10.12 14.07 -3.79
CA ALA A 361 11.34 14.15 -4.57
C ALA A 361 11.08 13.76 -6.03
N VAL A 362 11.86 14.31 -6.95
CA VAL A 362 11.96 13.76 -8.32
C VAL A 362 13.21 12.89 -8.40
N ALA A 363 13.07 11.70 -9.00
CA ALA A 363 14.15 10.78 -9.31
C ALA A 363 14.03 10.29 -10.76
N SER A 364 14.59 11.05 -11.69
CA SER A 364 14.47 10.78 -13.13
C SER A 364 15.78 10.38 -13.79
N SER A 365 15.72 9.51 -14.80
CA SER A 365 16.88 9.21 -15.66
C SER A 365 17.21 10.37 -16.62
N LYS A 366 16.35 11.40 -16.68
CA LYS A 366 16.61 12.64 -17.41
C LYS A 366 17.69 13.47 -16.70
N PRO A 367 18.60 14.16 -17.43
CA PRO A 367 19.61 15.01 -16.80
C PRO A 367 19.04 16.04 -15.84
N THR A 368 19.68 16.23 -14.68
CA THR A 368 19.18 17.10 -13.58
C THR A 368 18.79 18.50 -14.06
N MET A 369 19.58 19.09 -14.94
CA MET A 369 19.30 20.42 -15.49
C MET A 369 17.98 20.46 -16.28
N LEU A 370 17.68 19.42 -17.06
CA LEU A 370 16.44 19.32 -17.83
C LEU A 370 15.25 18.98 -16.94
N VAL A 371 15.45 18.19 -15.88
CA VAL A 371 14.40 17.94 -14.87
C VAL A 371 13.93 19.26 -14.28
N LYS A 372 14.86 20.10 -13.83
CA LYS A 372 14.53 21.43 -13.26
C LYS A 372 13.80 22.33 -14.25
N VAL A 373 14.23 22.38 -15.51
CA VAL A 373 13.56 23.15 -16.56
C VAL A 373 12.09 22.73 -16.72
N VAL A 374 11.81 21.42 -16.76
CA VAL A 374 10.43 20.93 -16.90
C VAL A 374 9.60 21.25 -15.65
N LEU A 375 10.15 21.04 -14.46
CA LEU A 375 9.45 21.34 -13.21
C LEU A 375 9.16 22.84 -13.05
N GLU A 376 10.07 23.71 -13.47
CA GLU A 376 9.88 25.17 -13.48
C GLU A 376 8.82 25.58 -14.49
N HIS A 377 8.84 24.99 -15.70
CA HIS A 377 7.88 25.29 -16.76
C HIS A 377 6.43 25.02 -16.33
N PHE A 378 6.19 23.95 -15.57
CA PHE A 378 4.87 23.59 -15.05
C PHE A 378 4.58 24.08 -13.63
N ASP A 379 5.44 24.95 -13.05
CA ASP A 379 5.31 25.44 -11.68
C ASP A 379 5.16 24.30 -10.62
N LEU A 380 5.88 23.20 -10.84
CA LEU A 380 5.90 22.03 -9.95
C LEU A 380 7.02 22.09 -8.91
N MET A 381 8.05 22.91 -9.12
CA MET A 381 9.18 23.04 -8.19
C MET A 381 8.74 23.34 -6.75
N LYS A 382 7.62 24.05 -6.57
CA LYS A 382 7.04 24.38 -5.25
C LYS A 382 6.62 23.16 -4.43
N TYR A 383 6.37 22.01 -5.06
CA TYR A 383 5.96 20.79 -4.36
C TYR A 383 7.15 19.94 -3.93
N PHE A 384 8.23 19.95 -4.69
CA PHE A 384 9.36 19.03 -4.49
C PHE A 384 10.40 19.59 -3.53
N ASP A 385 10.74 18.79 -2.53
CA ASP A 385 11.83 19.07 -1.60
C ASP A 385 13.18 18.91 -2.31
N VAL A 386 13.32 17.95 -3.22
CA VAL A 386 14.54 17.76 -4.05
C VAL A 386 14.19 17.30 -5.47
N ALA A 387 15.06 17.58 -6.43
CA ALA A 387 14.95 17.10 -7.80
C ALA A 387 16.29 16.51 -8.26
N ALA A 388 16.31 15.20 -8.44
CA ALA A 388 17.47 14.41 -8.87
C ALA A 388 17.26 13.90 -10.30
N GLY A 389 18.29 14.09 -11.12
CA GLY A 389 18.38 13.57 -12.48
C GLY A 389 19.68 12.81 -12.72
N SER A 390 19.88 12.30 -13.93
CA SER A 390 21.18 11.75 -14.36
C SER A 390 22.26 12.83 -14.49
N GLU A 391 23.53 12.40 -14.49
CA GLU A 391 24.66 13.25 -14.90
C GLU A 391 24.91 13.13 -16.41
N LEU A 392 25.33 14.23 -17.03
CA LEU A 392 25.62 14.26 -18.47
C LEU A 392 26.90 13.49 -18.86
N ASP A 393 27.80 13.25 -17.89
CA ASP A 393 29.05 12.52 -18.08
C ASP A 393 28.89 10.98 -17.97
N GLY A 394 27.67 10.51 -17.69
CA GLY A 394 27.35 9.09 -17.60
C GLY A 394 27.67 8.43 -16.25
N THR A 395 28.16 9.18 -15.25
CA THR A 395 28.50 8.63 -13.92
C THR A 395 27.27 8.23 -13.10
N ARG A 396 26.12 8.87 -13.34
CA ARG A 396 24.82 8.55 -12.73
C ARG A 396 23.77 8.35 -13.82
N THR A 397 23.52 7.11 -14.21
CA THR A 397 22.59 6.77 -15.31
C THR A 397 21.50 5.79 -14.92
N ARG A 398 21.78 4.86 -13.99
CA ARG A 398 20.77 3.91 -13.52
C ARG A 398 19.78 4.60 -12.60
N LYS A 399 18.53 4.13 -12.64
CA LYS A 399 17.47 4.64 -11.76
C LYS A 399 17.81 4.48 -10.27
N SER A 400 18.42 3.35 -9.89
CA SER A 400 18.91 3.11 -8.51
C SER A 400 19.85 4.21 -8.00
N ASP A 401 20.72 4.71 -8.88
CA ASP A 401 21.75 5.69 -8.51
C ASP A 401 21.13 7.08 -8.38
N VAL A 402 20.14 7.39 -9.22
CA VAL A 402 19.35 8.61 -9.11
C VAL A 402 18.50 8.61 -7.83
N ILE A 403 17.90 7.47 -7.45
CA ILE A 403 17.15 7.32 -6.19
C ILE A 403 18.08 7.56 -5.00
N LYS A 404 19.25 6.93 -4.96
CA LYS A 404 20.24 7.13 -3.90
C LYS A 404 20.68 8.59 -3.80
N TYR A 405 20.93 9.23 -4.95
CA TYR A 405 21.27 10.65 -4.98
C TYR A 405 20.12 11.55 -4.48
N ALA A 406 18.86 11.20 -4.76
CA ALA A 406 17.72 11.92 -4.19
C ALA A 406 17.70 11.80 -2.65
N PHE A 407 18.04 10.64 -2.09
CA PHE A 407 18.18 10.47 -0.64
C PHE A 407 19.33 11.30 -0.06
N GLU A 408 20.49 11.33 -0.71
CA GLU A 408 21.61 12.19 -0.31
C GLU A 408 21.19 13.67 -0.26
N LEU A 409 20.46 14.15 -1.27
CA LEU A 409 19.95 15.52 -1.29
C LEU A 409 18.92 15.80 -0.17
N LEU A 410 18.12 14.80 0.23
CA LEU A 410 17.20 14.92 1.36
C LEU A 410 17.97 14.97 2.69
N ASP A 411 19.00 14.12 2.84
CA ASP A 411 19.88 14.09 4.01
C ASP A 411 20.63 15.41 4.19
N GLU A 412 21.14 16.01 3.10
CA GLU A 412 21.77 17.35 3.11
C GLU A 412 20.83 18.45 3.63
N LYS A 413 19.52 18.27 3.44
CA LYS A 413 18.48 19.17 3.96
C LYS A 413 17.99 18.80 5.36
N GLY A 414 18.50 17.72 5.95
CA GLY A 414 18.04 17.20 7.24
C GLY A 414 16.61 16.63 7.18
N LEU A 415 16.16 16.19 6.01
CA LEU A 415 14.82 15.65 5.79
C LEU A 415 14.83 14.12 5.88
N SER A 416 14.07 13.58 6.84
CA SER A 416 13.89 12.12 7.02
C SER A 416 13.23 11.47 5.80
N HIS A 417 13.68 10.27 5.44
CA HIS A 417 13.11 9.42 4.40
C HIS A 417 13.01 7.96 4.84
N LYS A 418 12.42 7.71 6.01
CA LYS A 418 12.42 6.36 6.64
C LYS A 418 11.56 5.36 5.89
N ASN A 419 10.43 5.82 5.34
CA ASN A 419 9.49 4.97 4.63
C ASN A 419 9.23 5.57 3.23
N PRO A 420 10.21 5.45 2.32
CA PRO A 420 10.08 6.01 0.97
C PRO A 420 9.30 5.07 0.05
N ILE A 421 8.72 5.63 -1.01
CA ILE A 421 8.15 4.88 -2.14
C ILE A 421 8.57 5.53 -3.46
N MET A 422 8.92 4.72 -4.46
CA MET A 422 9.17 5.18 -5.82
C MET A 422 7.88 5.08 -6.66
N VAL A 423 7.57 6.11 -7.43
CA VAL A 423 6.43 6.17 -8.36
C VAL A 423 6.97 6.37 -9.77
N GLY A 424 6.67 5.44 -10.68
CA GLY A 424 7.19 5.48 -12.04
C GLY A 424 6.36 4.64 -13.02
N ASP A 425 6.51 4.87 -14.32
CA ASP A 425 5.71 4.20 -15.35
C ASP A 425 6.48 3.13 -16.12
N ARG A 426 7.76 2.88 -15.81
CA ARG A 426 8.61 1.94 -16.57
C ARG A 426 9.16 0.83 -15.69
N LYS A 427 9.56 -0.28 -16.33
CA LYS A 427 10.29 -1.36 -15.65
C LYS A 427 11.54 -0.87 -14.92
N HIS A 428 12.18 0.18 -15.45
CA HIS A 428 13.40 0.74 -14.86
C HIS A 428 13.15 1.40 -13.50
N ASP A 429 11.94 1.92 -13.26
CA ASP A 429 11.53 2.44 -11.95
C ASP A 429 11.40 1.32 -10.93
N ILE A 430 10.74 0.23 -11.33
CA ILE A 430 10.52 -0.95 -10.49
C ILE A 430 11.85 -1.60 -10.13
N ILE A 431 12.71 -1.85 -11.12
CA ILE A 431 14.04 -2.41 -10.91
C ILE A 431 14.89 -1.48 -10.04
N GLY A 432 14.88 -0.17 -10.34
CA GLY A 432 15.66 0.82 -9.58
C GLY A 432 15.23 0.92 -8.11
N ALA A 433 13.93 0.86 -7.84
CA ALA A 433 13.37 0.84 -6.50
C ALA A 433 13.77 -0.44 -5.73
N LYS A 434 13.67 -1.61 -6.36
CA LYS A 434 14.10 -2.89 -5.78
C LYS A 434 15.58 -2.90 -5.43
N GLU A 435 16.44 -2.42 -6.32
CA GLU A 435 17.87 -2.29 -6.08
C GLU A 435 18.20 -1.26 -4.98
N ALA A 436 17.33 -0.27 -4.77
CA ALA A 436 17.42 0.68 -3.67
C ALA A 436 16.80 0.16 -2.37
N GLY A 437 16.13 -1.01 -2.39
CA GLY A 437 15.47 -1.60 -1.23
C GLY A 437 14.21 -0.86 -0.80
N ILE A 438 13.50 -0.20 -1.73
CA ILE A 438 12.29 0.58 -1.44
C ILE A 438 11.12 0.07 -2.28
N PRO A 439 9.87 0.20 -1.80
CA PRO A 439 8.70 -0.19 -2.56
C PRO A 439 8.51 0.65 -3.82
N CYS A 440 7.90 0.06 -4.84
CA CYS A 440 7.57 0.74 -6.09
C CYS A 440 6.07 0.71 -6.37
N MET A 441 5.52 1.87 -6.69
CA MET A 441 4.23 2.03 -7.36
C MET A 441 4.45 2.25 -8.85
N ALA A 442 4.03 1.29 -9.66
CA ALA A 442 3.96 1.46 -11.10
C ALA A 442 2.70 2.25 -11.49
N VAL A 443 2.81 3.22 -12.39
CA VAL A 443 1.66 3.94 -12.93
C VAL A 443 1.34 3.45 -14.35
N ALA A 444 0.11 2.98 -14.58
CA ALA A 444 -0.29 2.34 -15.84
C ALA A 444 -0.82 3.33 -16.90
N TYR A 445 -0.93 4.61 -16.56
CA TYR A 445 -1.33 5.67 -17.50
C TYR A 445 -0.16 6.23 -18.33
N GLY A 446 1.08 5.83 -18.01
CA GLY A 446 2.30 6.25 -18.69
C GLY A 446 2.61 5.44 -19.94
N TYR A 447 3.90 5.22 -20.21
CA TYR A 447 4.38 4.54 -21.42
C TYR A 447 4.69 3.05 -21.22
N GLY A 448 4.91 2.60 -19.99
CA GLY A 448 5.04 1.18 -19.71
C GLY A 448 3.73 0.44 -19.93
N SER A 449 3.77 -0.63 -20.71
CA SER A 449 2.61 -1.50 -20.89
C SER A 449 2.31 -2.27 -19.60
N MET A 450 1.05 -2.64 -19.35
CA MET A 450 0.71 -3.49 -18.19
C MET A 450 1.55 -4.78 -18.14
N GLN A 451 1.85 -5.38 -19.30
CA GLN A 451 2.72 -6.55 -19.38
C GLN A 451 4.16 -6.26 -18.93
N GLU A 452 4.72 -5.11 -19.33
CA GLU A 452 6.04 -4.65 -18.88
C GLU A 452 6.06 -4.46 -17.37
N LEU A 453 5.04 -3.78 -16.83
CA LEU A 453 4.96 -3.47 -15.41
C LEU A 453 4.80 -4.73 -14.56
N THR A 454 3.80 -5.57 -14.86
CA THR A 454 3.52 -6.79 -14.07
C THR A 454 4.67 -7.79 -14.12
N ALA A 455 5.42 -7.88 -15.22
CA ALA A 455 6.58 -8.77 -15.33
C ALA A 455 7.68 -8.47 -14.30
N GLU A 456 7.81 -7.20 -13.90
CA GLU A 456 8.76 -6.79 -12.88
C GLU A 456 8.19 -6.83 -11.47
N HIS A 457 6.94 -7.25 -11.26
CA HIS A 457 6.29 -7.39 -9.94
C HIS A 457 6.46 -6.14 -9.04
N PRO A 458 5.85 -4.99 -9.39
CA PRO A 458 5.82 -3.81 -8.52
C PRO A 458 4.99 -4.11 -7.25
N ASP A 459 5.23 -3.35 -6.18
CA ASP A 459 4.45 -3.48 -4.95
C ASP A 459 3.03 -2.94 -5.13
N PHE A 460 2.87 -1.89 -5.93
CA PHE A 460 1.58 -1.27 -6.22
C PHE A 460 1.43 -0.95 -7.71
N ILE A 461 0.19 -0.95 -8.22
CA ILE A 461 -0.14 -0.46 -9.55
C ILE A 461 -1.26 0.58 -9.43
N ALA A 462 -1.01 1.79 -9.92
CA ALA A 462 -2.00 2.86 -10.02
C ALA A 462 -2.46 3.00 -11.47
N GLU A 463 -3.75 2.73 -11.74
CA GLU A 463 -4.32 2.82 -13.09
C GLU A 463 -4.68 4.25 -13.50
N SER A 464 -4.74 5.19 -12.54
CA SER A 464 -4.99 6.61 -12.79
C SER A 464 -4.13 7.48 -11.88
N VAL A 465 -4.09 8.78 -12.18
CA VAL A 465 -3.36 9.77 -11.37
C VAL A 465 -3.92 9.85 -9.95
N GLU A 466 -5.25 9.81 -9.81
CA GLU A 466 -5.94 9.89 -8.51
C GLU A 466 -5.59 8.71 -7.60
N ALA A 467 -5.42 7.51 -8.18
CA ALA A 467 -5.09 6.30 -7.43
C ALA A 467 -3.76 6.41 -6.66
N ILE A 468 -2.83 7.28 -7.08
CA ILE A 468 -1.59 7.56 -6.36
C ILE A 468 -1.90 8.08 -4.95
N ALA A 469 -2.81 9.05 -4.84
CA ALA A 469 -3.18 9.65 -3.55
C ALA A 469 -4.05 8.72 -2.69
N ASP A 470 -4.64 7.68 -3.27
CA ASP A 470 -5.40 6.67 -2.54
C ASP A 470 -4.50 5.63 -1.86
N ILE A 471 -3.34 5.33 -2.45
CA ILE A 471 -2.37 4.36 -1.94
C ILE A 471 -1.33 5.05 -1.05
N ILE A 472 -0.90 6.28 -1.38
CA ILE A 472 0.01 7.08 -0.56
C ILE A 472 -0.83 8.04 0.30
N ARG A 473 -1.37 7.54 1.42
CA ARG A 473 -2.24 8.30 2.33
C ARG A 473 -1.52 9.01 3.45
#